data_AF-A0A645E736-F1
#
_entry.id   AF-A0A645E736-F1
#
_cell.length_a   1.000
_cell.length_b   1.000
_cell.length_c   1.000
_cell.angle_alpha   90.00
_cell.angle_beta   90.00
_cell.angle_gamma   90.00
#
_symmetry.space_group_name_H-M   'P 1'
#
loop_
_entity.id
_entity.type
_entity.pdbx_description
1 polymer ?
#
loop_
_entity_poly.entity_id
_entity_poly.type
_entity_poly.pdbx_seq_one_letter_code
_entity_poly.pdbx_strand_id
1 'polypeptide(L)' 'MAGPNHVLPTSGTARFFSPLSVESFLKSMSVIEYDQSALEAVAGSIITLANSEQLTGHANSVQIRFEPEG' A
#
# COMPACT_ATOMS: atom_id res chain seq x y z
N MET A 1 -31.64 16.78 18.06
CA MET A 1 -30.34 17.24 17.51
C MET A 1 -29.92 16.25 16.44
N ALA A 2 -29.51 16.72 15.27
CA ALA A 2 -28.95 15.85 14.24
C ALA A 2 -27.44 15.64 14.51
N GLY A 3 -26.96 14.39 14.46
CA GLY A 3 -25.55 14.01 14.65
C GLY A 3 -24.53 14.29 13.53
N PRO A 4 -24.88 14.74 12.30
CA PRO A 4 -23.90 15.09 11.26
C PRO A 4 -23.05 16.34 11.57
N ASN A 5 -21.86 16.41 10.96
CA ASN A 5 -20.98 17.58 11.01
C ASN A 5 -21.39 18.65 9.99
N HIS A 6 -21.38 19.93 10.39
CA HIS A 6 -21.72 21.06 9.51
C HIS A 6 -20.53 21.64 8.74
N VAL A 7 -19.31 21.14 9.01
CA VAL A 7 -18.11 21.47 8.24
C VAL A 7 -18.12 20.64 6.96
N LEU A 8 -18.56 21.27 5.86
CA LEU A 8 -18.81 20.63 4.57
C LEU A 8 -17.91 21.18 3.46
N PRO A 9 -17.59 20.38 2.43
CA PRO A 9 -16.89 20.86 1.24
C PRO A 9 -17.73 21.87 0.44
N THR A 10 -17.14 23.00 0.07
CA THR A 10 -17.80 24.09 -0.69
C THR A 10 -17.26 24.15 -2.14
N SER A 11 -17.67 25.15 -2.92
CA SER A 11 -17.19 25.36 -4.31
C SER A 11 -17.38 24.15 -5.24
N GLY A 12 -18.45 23.37 -5.02
CA GLY A 12 -18.79 22.19 -5.83
C GLY A 12 -17.93 20.94 -5.57
N THR A 13 -17.06 20.98 -4.56
CA THR A 13 -16.11 19.90 -4.28
C THR A 13 -16.72 18.71 -3.52
N ALA A 14 -17.96 18.83 -3.05
CA ALA A 14 -18.74 17.74 -2.45
C ALA A 14 -18.95 16.52 -3.38
N ARG A 15 -18.64 16.64 -4.68
CA ARG A 15 -18.62 15.52 -5.63
C ARG A 15 -17.48 14.51 -5.36
N PHE A 16 -16.42 14.92 -4.67
CA PHE A 16 -15.22 14.10 -4.45
C PHE A 16 -14.60 14.23 -3.05
N PHE A 17 -14.98 15.23 -2.26
CA PHE A 17 -14.60 15.32 -0.85
C PHE A 17 -15.76 14.97 0.08
N SER A 18 -15.43 14.31 1.18
CA SER A 18 -16.35 14.00 2.28
C SER A 18 -16.51 15.18 3.25
N PRO A 19 -17.65 15.28 3.98
CA PRO A 19 -17.79 16.09 5.19
C PRO A 19 -16.69 15.80 6.22
N LEU A 20 -16.40 16.77 7.10
CA LEU A 20 -15.45 16.56 8.19
C LEU A 20 -15.93 15.43 9.11
N SER A 21 -15.08 14.43 9.30
CA SER A 21 -15.33 13.25 10.14
C SER A 21 -14.14 12.98 11.06
N VAL A 22 -14.25 11.99 11.95
CA VAL A 22 -13.16 11.62 12.86
C VAL A 22 -11.93 11.13 12.08
N GLU A 23 -12.15 10.42 10.97
CA GLU A 23 -11.11 9.91 10.08
C GLU A 23 -10.25 11.03 9.48
N SER A 24 -10.78 12.26 9.38
CA SER A 24 -10.03 13.43 8.91
C SER A 24 -8.85 13.79 9.83
N PHE A 25 -8.88 13.30 11.07
CA PHE A 25 -7.83 13.50 12.08
C PHE A 25 -6.93 12.27 12.25
N LEU A 26 -7.18 11.19 11.50
CA LEU A 26 -6.41 9.95 11.56
C LEU A 26 -5.53 9.81 10.31
N LYS A 27 -4.38 9.15 10.47
CA LYS A 27 -3.54 8.73 9.36
C LYS A 27 -3.70 7.23 9.14
N SER A 28 -4.20 6.84 7.98
CA SER A 28 -4.26 5.42 7.58
C SER A 28 -2.91 4.95 7.04
N MET A 29 -2.43 3.79 7.49
CA MET A 29 -1.17 3.18 7.05
C MET A 29 -1.37 1.69 6.85
N SER A 30 -0.93 1.18 5.69
CA SER A 30 -0.94 -0.26 5.40
C SER A 30 0.30 -0.94 6.00
N VAL A 31 0.09 -2.11 6.59
CA VAL A 31 1.16 -2.99 7.07
C VAL A 31 1.06 -4.30 6.30
N ILE A 32 2.19 -4.77 5.75
CA ILE A 32 2.28 -6.00 4.97
C ILE A 32 3.40 -6.84 5.55
N GLU A 33 3.10 -8.12 5.79
CA GLU A 33 4.03 -9.11 6.33
C GLU A 33 3.92 -10.39 5.50
N TYR A 34 5.06 -11.02 5.23
CA TYR A 34 5.13 -12.34 4.59
C TYR A 34 5.93 -13.27 5.49
N ASP A 35 5.40 -14.47 5.72
CA ASP A 35 6.25 -15.58 6.09
C ASP A 35 7.03 -16.08 4.86
N GLN A 36 8.03 -16.95 5.10
CA GLN A 36 8.90 -17.45 4.05
C GLN A 36 8.12 -18.15 2.93
N SER A 37 7.15 -19.00 3.27
CA SER A 37 6.38 -19.78 2.30
C SER A 37 5.45 -18.90 1.46
N ALA A 38 4.87 -17.88 2.09
CA ALA A 38 4.02 -16.90 1.44
C ALA A 38 4.83 -16.03 0.46
N LEU A 39 6.04 -15.60 0.83
CA LEU A 39 6.92 -14.88 -0.07
C LEU A 39 7.40 -15.76 -1.22
N GLU A 40 7.77 -17.01 -0.95
CA GLU A 40 8.24 -17.96 -1.96
C GLU A 40 7.19 -18.18 -3.06
N ALA A 41 5.91 -18.32 -2.67
CA ALA A 41 4.80 -18.50 -3.60
C ALA A 41 4.63 -17.33 -4.59
N VAL A 42 5.03 -16.11 -4.23
CA VAL A 42 4.90 -14.91 -5.07
C VAL A 42 6.23 -14.35 -5.59
N ALA A 43 7.37 -14.85 -5.10
CA ALA A 43 8.70 -14.32 -5.38
C ALA A 43 8.99 -14.26 -6.90
N GLY A 44 8.67 -15.33 -7.63
CA GLY A 44 8.84 -15.37 -9.07
C GLY A 44 8.06 -14.29 -9.82
N SER A 45 6.83 -14.02 -9.38
CA SER A 45 5.98 -12.97 -9.97
C SER A 45 6.53 -11.57 -9.68
N ILE A 46 6.98 -11.32 -8.45
CA ILE A 46 7.58 -10.05 -8.05
C ILE A 46 8.87 -9.78 -8.86
N ILE A 47 9.73 -10.80 -8.99
CA ILE A 47 10.97 -10.70 -9.77
C ILE A 47 10.66 -10.43 -11.25
N THR A 48 9.68 -11.15 -11.82
CA THR A 48 9.28 -10.96 -13.23
C THR A 48 8.77 -9.54 -13.48
N LEU A 49 7.93 -9.03 -12.58
CA LEU A 49 7.42 -7.66 -12.66
C LEU A 49 8.57 -6.64 -12.55
N ALA A 50 9.42 -6.77 -11.53
CA ALA A 50 10.54 -5.86 -11.33
C ALA A 50 11.52 -5.85 -12.51
N ASN A 51 11.78 -7.00 -13.13
CA ASN A 51 12.62 -7.09 -14.32
C ASN A 51 11.96 -6.41 -15.53
N SER A 52 10.65 -6.57 -15.71
CA SER A 52 9.91 -5.92 -16.81
C SER A 52 9.94 -4.39 -16.70
N GLU A 53 9.99 -3.86 -15.48
CA GLU A 53 10.08 -2.43 -15.17
C GLU A 53 11.53 -1.93 -15.05
N GLN A 54 12.53 -2.79 -15.30
CA GLN A 54 13.96 -2.49 -15.18
C GLN A 54 14.40 -2.08 -13.75
N LEU A 55 13.65 -2.50 -12.73
CA LEU A 55 13.91 -2.25 -11.31
C LEU A 55 14.78 -3.35 -10.70
N THR A 56 16.03 -3.47 -11.18
CA THR A 56 16.96 -4.55 -10.78
C THR A 56 17.19 -4.64 -9.27
N GLY A 57 17.24 -3.51 -8.56
CA GLY A 57 17.36 -3.49 -7.09
C GLY A 57 16.18 -4.15 -6.37
N HIS A 58 14.96 -4.03 -6.90
CA HIS A 58 13.78 -4.67 -6.34
C HIS A 58 13.82 -6.18 -6.56
N ALA A 59 14.15 -6.62 -7.78
CA ALA A 59 14.32 -8.03 -8.13
C ALA A 59 15.39 -8.70 -7.25
N ASN A 60 16.57 -8.08 -7.16
CA ASN A 60 17.68 -8.58 -6.36
C ASN A 60 17.30 -8.67 -4.87
N SER A 61 16.57 -7.70 -4.33
CA SER A 61 16.16 -7.74 -2.93
C SER A 61 15.36 -9.02 -2.61
N VAL A 62 14.53 -9.49 -3.53
CA VAL A 62 13.76 -10.73 -3.35
C VAL A 62 14.67 -11.94 -3.54
N GLN A 63 15.54 -11.95 -4.55
CA GLN A 63 16.44 -13.07 -4.84
C GLN A 63 17.36 -13.39 -3.66
N ILE A 64 18.00 -12.39 -3.04
CA ILE A 64 18.95 -12.61 -1.93
C ILE A 64 18.30 -13.26 -0.70
N ARG A 65 16.96 -13.18 -0.56
CA ARG A 65 16.24 -13.82 0.56
C ARG A 65 16.16 -15.34 0.42
N PHE A 66 16.48 -15.88 -0.76
CA PHE A 66 16.46 -17.31 -1.07
C PHE A 66 17.84 -17.85 -1.49
N GLU A 67 18.88 -17.02 -1.50
CA GLU A 67 20.25 -17.47 -1.73
C GLU A 67 20.80 -18.16 -0.46
N PRO A 68 21.54 -19.28 -0.58
CA PRO A 68 22.15 -19.93 0.57
C PRO A 68 23.23 -19.02 1.17
N GLU A 69 23.28 -18.91 2.50
CA GLU A 69 24.38 -18.24 3.19
C GLU A 69 25.70 -18.95 2.84
N GLY A 70 26.66 -18.18 2.32
CA GLY A 70 27.99 -18.66 1.92
C GLY A 70 28.92 -18.96 3.08
#